data_AF-A0A1Q8BMN9-F1
#
_entry.id   AF-A0A1Q8BMN9-F1
#
_cell.length_a   1.000
_cell.length_b   1.000
_cell.length_c   1.000
_cell.angle_alpha   90.00
_cell.angle_beta   90.00
_cell.angle_gamma   90.00
#
_symmetry.space_group_name_H-M   'P 1'
#
loop_
_entity.id
_entity.type
_entity.pdbx_description
1 polymer ?
#
loop_
_entity_poly.entity_id
_entity_poly.type
_entity_poly.pdbx_seq_one_letter_code
_entity_poly.pdbx_strand_id
1 'polypeptide(L)' 'MRITLKRSGGFGGIRTTASLDISKLAPDTSAEIRRLIDGANFFNLPKTIHAERPQPDRFHYELTIEGEGQS' A
#
# COMPACT_ATOMS: atom_id res chain seq x y z
N MET A 1 -4.34 5.23 12.34
CA MET A 1 -4.12 5.10 10.89
C MET A 1 -3.72 3.67 10.61
N ARG A 2 -4.39 2.99 9.69
CA ARG A 2 -4.15 1.59 9.35
C ARG A 2 -3.75 1.44 7.89
N ILE A 3 -2.77 0.60 7.62
CA ILE A 3 -2.28 0.32 6.27
C ILE A 3 -2.58 -1.14 5.96
N THR A 4 -3.18 -1.41 4.81
CA THR A 4 -3.41 -2.76 4.31
C THR A 4 -2.77 -2.90 2.94
N LEU A 5 -1.92 -3.92 2.78
CA LEU A 5 -1.29 -4.28 1.52
C LEU A 5 -1.79 -5.65 1.09
N LYS A 6 -2.42 -5.72 -0.08
CA LYS A 6 -2.72 -6.98 -0.75
C LYS A 6 -1.76 -7.15 -1.91
N ARG A 7 -1.16 -8.32 -2.02
CA ARG A 7 -0.39 -8.78 -3.17
C ARG A 7 -1.13 -9.94 -3.83
N SER A 8 -1.30 -9.88 -5.14
CA SER A 8 -1.87 -10.96 -5.95
C SER A 8 -1.06 -11.15 -7.23
N GLY A 9 -1.37 -12.17 -8.02
CA GLY A 9 -0.59 -12.54 -9.20
C GLY A 9 0.61 -13.40 -8.83
N GLY A 10 1.71 -13.27 -9.57
CA GLY A 10 2.82 -14.22 -9.47
C GLY A 10 2.47 -15.59 -10.05
N PHE A 11 3.49 -16.45 -10.11
CA PHE A 11 3.32 -17.82 -10.57
C PHE A 11 2.37 -18.56 -9.60
N GLY A 12 1.20 -18.98 -10.10
CA GLY A 12 0.16 -19.64 -9.31
C GLY A 12 -0.93 -18.72 -8.73
N GLY A 13 -0.87 -17.40 -8.95
CA GLY A 13 -1.97 -16.48 -8.61
C GLY A 13 -2.26 -16.31 -7.11
N ILE A 14 -1.28 -16.58 -6.25
CA ILE A 14 -1.43 -16.56 -4.79
C ILE A 14 -1.77 -15.15 -4.31
N ARG A 15 -2.73 -15.05 -3.39
CA ARG A 15 -3.11 -13.81 -2.71
C ARG A 15 -2.54 -13.77 -1.31
N THR A 16 -1.85 -12.69 -0.96
CA THR A 16 -1.34 -12.43 0.38
C THR A 16 -1.80 -11.05 0.83
N THR A 17 -2.30 -10.95 2.07
CA THR A 17 -2.73 -9.68 2.65
C THR A 17 -1.98 -9.46 3.96
N ALA A 18 -1.41 -8.27 4.13
CA ALA A 18 -0.83 -7.80 5.37
C ALA A 18 -1.55 -6.52 5.81
N SER A 19 -1.82 -6.39 7.11
CA SER A 19 -2.41 -5.18 7.68
C SER A 19 -1.59 -4.75 8.88
N LEU A 20 -1.34 -3.44 8.97
CA LEU A 20 -0.48 -2.83 9.96
C LEU A 20 -1.15 -1.58 10.53
N ASP A 21 -1.29 -1.55 11.85
CA ASP A 21 -1.69 -0.35 12.57
C ASP A 21 -0.44 0.42 12.99
N ILE A 22 -0.21 1.58 12.38
CA ILE A 22 1.01 2.34 12.61
C ILE A 22 1.08 2.95 14.01
N SER A 23 -0.04 3.00 14.75
CA SER A 23 -0.04 3.46 16.15
C SER A 23 0.63 2.47 17.10
N LYS A 24 0.82 1.21 16.66
CA LYS A 24 1.47 0.14 17.43
C LYS A 24 2.96 0.00 17.13
N LEU A 25 3.51 0.84 16.25
CA LEU A 25 4.92 0.82 15.87
C LEU A 25 5.74 1.73 16.78
N ALA A 26 7.06 1.54 16.75
CA ALA A 26 7.98 2.49 17.36
C ALA A 26 7.75 3.89 16.77
N PRO A 27 7.86 4.97 17.58
CA PRO A 27 7.58 6.33 17.14
C PRO A 27 8.32 6.72 15.85
N ASP A 28 9.62 6.42 15.77
CA ASP A 28 10.46 6.74 14.61
C ASP A 28 9.94 6.06 13.33
N THR A 29 9.61 4.77 13.41
CA THR A 29 9.04 4.03 12.27
C THR A 29 7.67 4.57 11.86
N SER A 30 6.82 4.92 12.83
CA SER A 30 5.51 5.52 12.55
C SER A 30 5.64 6.88 11.86
N ALA A 31 6.64 7.68 12.24
CA ALA A 31 6.92 8.99 11.68
C ALA A 31 7.49 8.87 10.26
N GLU A 32 8.37 7.91 10.02
CA GLU A 32 8.92 7.60 8.70
C GLU A 32 7.80 7.19 7.72
N ILE A 33 6.91 6.30 8.13
CA ILE A 33 5.78 5.87 7.30
C ILE A 33 4.88 7.06 6.94
N ARG A 34 4.58 7.94 7.90
CA ARG A 34 3.80 9.16 7.63
C ARG A 34 4.50 10.06 6.61
N ARG A 35 5.80 10.28 6.78
CA ARG A 35 6.61 11.08 5.83
C ARG A 35 6.58 10.50 4.42
N LEU A 36 6.61 9.17 4.27
CA LEU A 36 6.52 8.52 2.95
C LEU A 36 5.15 8.71 2.31
N ILE A 37 4.07 8.62 3.09
CA ILE A 37 2.70 8.82 2.61
C ILE A 37 2.49 10.27 2.14
N ASP A 38 2.93 11.22 2.96
CA ASP A 38 2.85 12.64 2.65
C ASP A 38 3.73 12.99 1.44
N GLY A 39 4.97 12.49 1.41
CA GLY A 39 5.91 12.70 0.31
C GLY A 39 5.47 12.11 -1.02
N ALA A 40 4.69 11.01 -1.00
CA ALA A 40 4.07 10.43 -2.18
C ALA A 40 2.79 11.14 -2.61
N ASN A 41 2.27 12.08 -1.80
CA ASN A 41 0.96 12.69 -1.96
C ASN A 41 -0.14 11.63 -2.20
N PHE A 42 -0.12 10.57 -1.38
CA PHE A 42 -0.82 9.31 -1.64
C PHE A 42 -2.32 9.50 -1.94
N PHE A 43 -3.02 10.33 -1.16
CA PHE A 43 -4.46 10.56 -1.32
C PHE A 43 -4.84 11.31 -2.61
N ASN A 44 -3.87 11.88 -3.31
CA ASN A 44 -4.06 12.52 -4.61
C ASN A 44 -3.56 11.66 -5.78
N LEU A 45 -3.02 10.47 -5.51
CA LEU A 45 -2.62 9.53 -6.56
C LEU A 45 -3.85 8.96 -7.27
N PRO A 46 -3.72 8.58 -8.55
CA PRO A 46 -4.76 7.81 -9.22
C PRO A 46 -4.98 6.47 -8.51
N LYS A 47 -6.24 6.01 -8.46
CA LYS A 47 -6.60 4.73 -7.84
C LYS A 47 -5.85 3.53 -8.41
N THR A 48 -5.40 3.63 -9.67
CA THR A 48 -4.65 2.58 -10.34
C THR A 48 -3.45 3.18 -11.04
N ILE A 49 -2.27 2.64 -10.76
CA ILE A 49 -1.03 2.94 -11.48
C ILE A 49 -0.71 1.74 -12.35
N HIS A 50 -0.83 1.91 -13.67
CA HIS A 50 -0.59 0.85 -14.63
C HIS A 50 0.91 0.77 -14.97
N ALA A 51 1.42 -0.46 -15.07
CA ALA A 51 2.72 -0.67 -15.67
C ALA A 51 2.66 -0.36 -17.18
N GLU A 52 3.72 0.24 -17.72
CA GLU A 52 3.81 0.59 -19.15
C GLU A 52 3.66 -0.62 -20.08
N ARG A 53 4.04 -1.82 -19.61
CA ARG A 53 3.98 -3.06 -20.39
C ARG A 53 3.31 -4.20 -19.62
N PRO A 54 2.37 -4.93 -20.24
CA PRO A 54 1.82 -6.15 -19.65
C PRO A 54 2.90 -7.23 -19.56
N GLN A 55 2.89 -7.98 -18.46
CA GLN A 55 3.77 -9.12 -18.24
C GLN A 55 2.93 -10.26 -17.65
N PRO A 56 3.06 -11.50 -18.17
CA PRO A 56 2.45 -12.67 -17.55
C PRO A 56 2.88 -12.80 -16.09
N ASP A 57 1.96 -13.28 -15.25
CA ASP A 57 2.21 -13.57 -13.84
C ASP A 57 2.76 -12.38 -13.02
N ARG A 58 2.55 -11.13 -13.48
CA ARG A 58 2.99 -9.94 -12.76
C ARG A 58 2.32 -9.87 -11.38
N PHE A 59 3.07 -9.44 -10.36
CA PHE A 59 2.47 -9.09 -9.08
C PHE A 59 1.64 -7.82 -9.19
N HIS A 60 0.43 -7.88 -8.66
CA HIS A 60 -0.44 -6.74 -8.45
C HIS A 60 -0.46 -6.41 -6.97
N TYR A 61 -0.37 -5.11 -6.67
CA TYR A 61 -0.39 -4.60 -5.32
C TYR A 61 -1.58 -3.65 -5.16
N GLU A 62 -2.35 -3.85 -4.11
CA GLU A 62 -3.39 -2.93 -3.67
C GLU A 62 -2.97 -2.44 -2.29
N LEU A 63 -2.73 -1.12 -2.19
CA LEU A 63 -2.38 -0.45 -0.94
C LEU A 63 -3.56 0.40 -0.51
N THR A 64 -4.04 0.18 0.70
CA THR A 64 -5.12 0.95 1.33
C THR A 64 -4.59 1.60 2.58
N ILE A 65 -4.82 2.90 2.74
CA ILE A 65 -4.41 3.68 3.91
C ILE A 65 -5.65 4.32 4.51
N GLU A 66 -6.03 3.88 5.69
CA GLU A 66 -7.18 4.40 6.45
C GLU A 66 -6.65 5.40 7.49
N GLY A 67 -6.85 6.70 7.24
CA GLY A 67 -6.52 7.83 8.09
C GLY A 67 -7.75 8.53 8.66
N GLU A 68 -7.57 9.61 9.46
CA GLU A 68 -8.65 10.41 10.06
C GLU A 68 -9.61 11.01 9.01
N GLY A 69 -10.57 10.21 8.53
CA GLY A 69 -11.57 10.58 7.53
C GLY A 69 -11.18 10.34 6.06
N GLN A 70 -10.05 9.70 5.77
CA GLN A 70 -9.58 9.45 4.40
C GLN A 70 -9.25 7.95 4.19
N SER A 71 -9.68 7.39 3.06
CA SER A 71 -9.43 6.00 2.65
C SER A 71 -9.18 5.83 1.15
#